data_AF-A0AA92SE73-F1
#
_entry.id   AF-A0AA92SE73-F1
#
_cell.length_a   1.000
_cell.length_b   1.000
_cell.length_c   1.000
_cell.angle_alpha   90.00
_cell.angle_beta   90.00
_cell.angle_gamma   90.00
#
_symmetry.space_group_name_H-M   'P 1'
#
loop_
_entity.id
_entity.type
_entity.pdbx_description
1 polymer ?
#
loop_
_entity_poly.entity_id
_entity_poly.type
_entity_poly.pdbx_seq_one_letter_code
_entity_poly.pdbx_strand_id
1 'polypeptide(L)'
;MILAMWVAINPALAADSKSPAPATDSNSTALAGDCTEVGFFPNEQDCTKFFRCVDFGDGRDLTKFDFDCGPGTVFDDRYDTCNHAWALPSDSTCYKPMESMK
;
A
#
# COMPACT_ATOMS: atom_id res chain seq x y z
N MET A 1 56.66 -20.72 18.81
CA MET A 1 55.70 -20.82 17.70
C MET A 1 54.47 -20.03 18.09
N ILE A 2 54.03 -19.23 17.14
CA ILE A 2 53.30 -17.96 17.31
C ILE A 2 51.85 -18.17 17.76
N LEU A 3 51.40 -17.30 18.67
CA LEU A 3 50.01 -17.06 19.05
C LEU A 3 49.20 -16.46 17.88
N ALA A 4 47.88 -16.69 17.93
CA ALA A 4 46.81 -16.07 17.11
C ALA A 4 46.65 -16.72 15.71
N MET A 5 45.47 -16.93 15.15
CA MET A 5 44.22 -16.18 15.26
C MET A 5 43.05 -17.13 14.95
N TRP A 6 42.22 -17.46 15.92
CA TRP A 6 40.82 -17.76 15.64
C TRP A 6 40.07 -16.47 15.98
N VAL A 7 39.97 -15.58 15.00
CA VAL A 7 39.15 -14.37 15.12
C VAL A 7 37.72 -14.75 14.77
N ALA A 8 36.87 -14.60 15.80
CA ALA A 8 35.44 -14.24 15.81
C ALA A 8 34.48 -15.17 15.05
N ILE A 9 33.26 -15.44 15.50
CA ILE A 9 32.22 -14.50 15.93
C ILE A 9 31.27 -15.29 16.85
N ASN A 10 31.04 -14.78 18.06
CA ASN A 10 29.94 -15.22 18.93
C ASN A 10 28.69 -14.37 18.62
N PRO A 11 27.51 -14.74 19.12
CA PRO A 11 26.33 -15.19 18.38
C PRO A 11 25.31 -14.05 18.12
N ALA A 12 24.22 -14.40 17.43
CA ALA A 12 23.03 -13.60 17.10
C ALA A 12 23.11 -12.76 15.82
N LEU A 13 22.53 -13.29 14.74
CA LEU A 13 21.65 -12.50 13.88
C LEU A 13 20.66 -13.43 13.18
N ALA A 14 19.47 -13.54 13.78
CA ALA A 14 18.28 -14.02 13.09
C ALA A 14 17.98 -13.03 11.95
N ALA A 15 17.91 -13.52 10.72
CA ALA A 15 17.40 -12.78 9.57
C ALA A 15 16.08 -13.42 9.14
N ASP A 16 15.03 -13.13 9.91
CA ASP A 16 13.64 -13.19 9.47
C ASP A 16 13.07 -11.80 9.76
N SER A 17 13.18 -10.90 8.78
CA SER A 17 12.62 -9.56 8.85
C SER A 17 11.11 -9.63 8.62
N LYS A 18 10.37 -10.19 9.59
CA LYS A 18 8.97 -9.82 9.81
C LYS A 18 9.02 -8.44 10.47
N SER A 19 9.02 -7.39 9.66
CA SER A 19 8.86 -6.02 10.16
C SER A 19 7.60 -5.96 11.04
N PRO A 20 7.67 -5.47 12.28
CA PRO A 20 6.47 -5.19 13.03
C PRO A 20 5.82 -3.97 12.38
N ALA A 21 4.69 -4.19 11.72
CA ALA A 21 3.81 -3.10 11.31
C ALA A 21 3.54 -2.22 12.54
N PRO A 22 3.78 -0.90 12.49
CA PRO A 22 3.23 -0.04 13.50
C PRO A 22 1.70 -0.11 13.34
N ALA A 23 1.03 -0.72 14.30
CA ALA A 23 -0.39 -0.47 14.51
C ALA A 23 -0.50 0.98 14.99
N THR A 24 -0.52 1.91 14.04
CA THR A 24 -0.87 3.29 14.30
C THR A 24 -2.38 3.38 14.25
N ASP A 25 -3.00 3.44 15.42
CA ASP A 25 -4.37 3.92 15.59
C ASP A 25 -4.52 5.23 14.84
N SER A 26 -5.08 5.16 13.64
CA SER A 26 -5.25 6.29 12.74
C SER A 26 -6.73 6.52 12.58
N ASN A 27 -7.32 7.20 13.57
CA ASN A 27 -8.47 8.06 13.31
C ASN A 27 -7.98 9.27 12.52
N SER A 28 -7.55 9.00 11.30
CA SER A 28 -7.05 9.97 10.34
C SER A 28 -8.13 10.10 9.30
N THR A 29 -8.83 11.23 9.32
CA THR A 29 -9.45 11.80 8.13
C THR A 29 -8.38 11.87 7.05
N ALA A 30 -8.22 10.81 6.25
CA ALA A 30 -7.16 10.78 5.27
C ALA A 30 -7.63 11.49 3.99
N LEU A 31 -7.10 12.70 3.94
CA LEU A 31 -7.32 13.70 2.94
C LEU A 31 -6.49 13.27 1.71
N ALA A 32 -7.06 12.54 0.77
CA ALA A 32 -6.47 12.19 -0.54
C ALA A 32 -4.93 12.06 -0.49
N GLY A 33 -4.42 10.99 0.14
CA GLY A 33 -3.06 10.89 0.67
C GLY A 33 -1.92 11.36 -0.25
N ASP A 34 -0.91 11.97 0.39
CA ASP A 34 0.38 12.26 -0.23
C ASP A 34 1.20 10.98 -0.43
N CYS A 35 2.13 10.98 -1.39
CA CYS A 35 3.00 9.84 -1.64
C CYS A 35 4.07 9.69 -0.55
N THR A 36 3.81 8.81 0.42
CA THR A 36 4.78 8.41 1.44
C THR A 36 5.50 7.10 1.10
N GLU A 37 4.88 6.26 0.29
CA GLU A 37 5.37 4.92 -0.09
C GLU A 37 5.13 4.67 -1.58
N VAL A 38 5.94 3.80 -2.20
CA VAL A 38 5.77 3.38 -3.60
C VAL A 38 4.64 2.35 -3.68
N GLY A 39 3.68 2.56 -4.58
CA GLY A 39 2.55 1.65 -4.71
C GLY A 39 1.34 2.26 -5.39
N PHE A 40 0.21 1.55 -5.32
CA PHE A 40 -1.11 2.02 -5.71
C PHE A 40 -1.96 2.20 -4.45
N PHE A 41 -2.73 3.28 -4.40
CA PHE A 41 -3.46 3.66 -3.20
C PHE A 41 -4.88 4.13 -3.54
N PRO A 42 -5.88 3.74 -2.73
CA PRO A 42 -7.24 4.20 -2.92
C PRO A 42 -7.36 5.71 -2.69
N ASN A 43 -8.28 6.35 -3.42
CA ASN A 43 -8.76 7.66 -3.02
C ASN A 43 -9.86 7.51 -1.98
N GLU A 44 -9.69 8.11 -0.81
CA GLU A 44 -10.63 7.95 0.31
C GLU A 44 -11.97 8.67 0.13
N GLN A 45 -12.03 9.64 -0.77
CA GLN A 45 -13.20 10.47 -1.03
C GLN A 45 -13.98 9.97 -2.26
N ASP A 46 -13.31 9.27 -3.17
CA ASP A 46 -13.89 8.80 -4.42
C ASP A 46 -13.38 7.39 -4.76
N CYS A 47 -14.21 6.38 -4.51
CA CYS A 47 -13.92 4.98 -4.83
C CYS A 47 -13.63 4.72 -6.32
N THR A 48 -14.02 5.62 -7.22
CA THR A 48 -13.72 5.52 -8.65
C THR A 48 -12.35 6.07 -9.01
N LYS A 49 -11.58 6.56 -8.02
CA LYS A 49 -10.25 7.11 -8.20
C LYS A 49 -9.23 6.37 -7.37
N PHE A 50 -8.01 6.32 -7.89
CA PHE A 50 -6.84 5.83 -7.16
C PHE A 50 -5.62 6.61 -7.64
N PHE A 51 -4.51 6.48 -6.93
CA PHE A 51 -3.26 7.08 -7.35
C PHE A 51 -2.10 6.10 -7.24
N ARG A 52 -1.07 6.32 -8.06
CA ARG A 52 0.18 5.58 -8.02
C ARG A 52 1.31 6.50 -7.61
N CYS A 53 2.12 6.05 -6.67
CA CYS A 53 3.35 6.71 -6.26
C CYS A 53 4.55 5.99 -6.86
N VAL A 54 5.43 6.74 -7.51
CA VAL A 54 6.60 6.19 -8.22
C VAL A 54 7.88 6.87 -7.73
N ASP A 55 8.88 6.05 -7.43
CA ASP A 55 10.26 6.49 -7.26
C ASP A 55 11.00 6.37 -8.60
N PHE A 56 11.64 7.45 -9.03
CA PHE A 56 12.46 7.47 -10.24
C PHE A 56 13.94 7.15 -9.98
N GLY A 57 14.34 6.95 -8.72
CA GLY A 57 15.70 6.58 -8.34
C GLY A 57 16.73 7.69 -8.48
N ASP A 58 16.29 8.94 -8.58
CA ASP A 58 17.15 10.12 -8.73
C ASP A 58 17.33 10.91 -7.42
N GLY A 59 16.91 10.32 -6.29
CA GLY A 59 17.05 10.89 -4.96
C GLY A 59 16.05 12.02 -4.64
N ARG A 60 15.00 12.17 -5.45
CA ARG A 60 13.89 13.11 -5.21
C ARG A 60 12.71 12.41 -4.52
N ASP A 61 11.74 13.23 -4.10
CA ASP A 61 10.46 12.75 -3.58
C ASP A 61 9.68 11.92 -4.61
N LEU A 62 8.78 11.07 -4.11
CA LEU A 62 7.91 10.24 -4.94
C LEU A 62 6.98 11.09 -5.81
N THR A 63 6.80 10.67 -7.06
CA THR A 63 5.85 11.33 -7.98
C THR A 63 4.49 10.64 -7.92
N LYS A 64 3.44 11.42 -7.69
CA LYS A 64 2.04 10.98 -7.69
C LYS A 64 1.42 11.04 -9.10
N PHE A 65 0.68 10.01 -9.45
CA PHE A 65 -0.14 9.95 -10.66
C PHE A 65 -1.57 9.56 -10.28
N ASP A 66 -2.54 10.42 -10.55
CA ASP A 66 -3.95 10.14 -10.31
C ASP A 66 -4.60 9.43 -11.50
N PHE A 67 -5.50 8.49 -11.20
CA PHE A 67 -6.20 7.68 -12.19
C PHE A 67 -7.68 7.58 -11.87
N ASP A 68 -8.47 7.50 -12.93
CA ASP A 68 -9.89 7.18 -12.88
C ASP A 68 -10.09 5.72 -13.28
N CYS A 69 -10.90 5.01 -12.50
CA CYS A 69 -11.44 3.73 -12.88
C CYS A 69 -12.44 3.89 -14.02
N GLY A 70 -12.56 2.84 -14.83
CA GLY A 70 -13.55 2.80 -15.90
C GLY A 70 -14.99 2.91 -15.36
N PRO A 71 -15.96 3.34 -16.20
CA PRO A 71 -17.35 3.46 -15.78
C PRO A 71 -17.88 2.18 -15.13
N GLY A 72 -18.52 2.32 -13.96
CA GLY A 72 -19.10 1.18 -13.22
C GLY A 72 -18.08 0.32 -12.45
N THR A 73 -16.85 0.80 -12.28
CA THR A 73 -15.80 0.13 -11.48
C THR A 73 -15.26 1.05 -10.40
N VAL A 74 -14.69 0.45 -9.35
CA VAL A 74 -14.03 1.09 -8.21
C VAL A 74 -12.68 0.43 -7.99
N PHE A 75 -11.74 1.13 -7.35
CA PHE A 75 -10.43 0.56 -7.08
C PHE A 75 -10.50 -0.55 -6.02
N ASP A 76 -9.89 -1.71 -6.31
CA ASP A 76 -9.72 -2.87 -5.43
C ASP A 76 -8.24 -2.96 -5.04
N ASP A 77 -7.93 -2.44 -3.85
CA ASP A 77 -6.59 -2.35 -3.27
C ASP A 77 -5.93 -3.72 -3.01
N ARG A 78 -6.72 -4.80 -2.95
CA ARG A 78 -6.18 -6.16 -2.81
C ARG A 78 -5.46 -6.64 -4.07
N TYR A 79 -5.83 -6.07 -5.22
CA TYR A 79 -5.36 -6.51 -6.54
C TYR A 79 -4.76 -5.36 -7.37
N ASP A 80 -4.66 -4.16 -6.79
CA ASP A 80 -4.18 -2.95 -7.46
C ASP A 80 -4.84 -2.71 -8.82
N THR A 81 -6.15 -2.94 -8.91
CA THR A 81 -6.91 -2.82 -10.16
C THR A 81 -8.31 -2.27 -9.93
N CYS A 82 -8.92 -1.73 -10.97
CA CYS A 82 -10.34 -1.42 -10.95
C CYS A 82 -11.16 -2.72 -11.08
N ASN A 83 -12.16 -2.86 -10.21
CA ASN A 83 -13.06 -4.00 -10.15
C ASN A 83 -14.51 -3.51 -9.97
N HIS A 84 -15.49 -4.38 -10.14
CA HIS A 84 -16.86 -4.01 -9.83
C HIS A 84 -17.07 -3.93 -8.32
N ALA A 85 -17.82 -2.92 -7.85
CA ALA A 85 -18.02 -2.69 -6.41
C ALA A 85 -18.66 -3.86 -5.66
N TRP A 86 -19.40 -4.75 -6.35
CA TRP A 86 -19.97 -5.96 -5.75
C TRP A 86 -18.94 -7.09 -5.53
N ALA A 87 -17.76 -7.00 -6.15
CA ALA A 87 -16.68 -7.99 -6.05
C ALA A 87 -15.65 -7.64 -4.95
N LEU A 88 -15.78 -6.47 -4.34
CA LEU A 88 -14.98 -6.05 -3.19
C LEU A 88 -15.40 -6.82 -1.92
N PRO A 89 -14.54 -6.89 -0.90
CA PRO A 89 -14.91 -7.42 0.41
C PRO A 89 -16.08 -6.63 0.99
N SER A 90 -16.97 -7.29 1.73
CA SER A 90 -18.16 -6.64 2.31
C SER A 90 -17.84 -5.57 3.36
N ASP A 91 -16.65 -5.60 3.94
CA ASP A 91 -16.12 -4.62 4.89
C ASP A 91 -15.43 -3.43 4.21
N SER A 92 -15.24 -3.46 2.89
CA SER A 92 -14.72 -2.31 2.14
C SER A 92 -15.74 -1.18 2.12
N THR A 93 -15.27 0.05 2.34
CA THR A 93 -16.08 1.27 2.20
C THR A 93 -16.57 1.50 0.77
N CYS A 94 -15.87 0.92 -0.21
CA CYS A 94 -16.20 1.01 -1.63
C CYS A 94 -17.07 -0.15 -2.12
N TYR A 95 -17.40 -1.12 -1.26
CA TYR A 95 -18.32 -2.20 -1.59
C TYR A 95 -19.74 -1.67 -1.81
N LYS A 96 -20.36 -2.11 -2.91
CA LYS A 96 -21.76 -1.83 -3.21
C LYS A 96 -22.45 -3.08 -3.77
N PRO A 97 -23.57 -3.54 -3.18
CA PRO A 97 -24.34 -4.66 -3.71
C PRO A 97 -24.89 -4.35 -5.11
N MET A 98 -25.04 -5.39 -5.94
CA MET A 98 -25.56 -5.26 -7.32
C MET A 98 -26.94 -4.57 -7.41
N GLU A 99 -27.77 -4.67 -6.36
CA GLU A 99 -29.11 -4.05 -6.30
C GLU A 99 -29.04 -2.51 -6.33
N SER A 100 -27.92 -1.92 -5.93
CA SER A 100 -27.72 -0.47 -5.87
C SER A 100 -27.26 0.16 -7.20
N MET A 101 -27.10 -0.64 -8.26
CA MET A 101 -26.61 -0.21 -9.57
C MET A 101 -27.73 -0.14 -10.64
N LYS A 102 -28.99 -0.16 -10.19
CA LYS A 102 -30.19 -0.17 -11.05
C LYS A 102 -30.68 1.22 -11.40
#